data_AF-A0A8J8G484-F1
#
_entry.id   AF-A0A8J8G484-F1
#
_cell.length_a   1.000
_cell.length_b   1.000
_cell.length_c   1.000
_cell.angle_alpha   90.00
_cell.angle_beta   90.00
_cell.angle_gamma   90.00
#
_symmetry.space_group_name_H-M   'P 1'
#
loop_
_entity.id
_entity.type
_entity.pdbx_description
1 polymer ?
#
loop_
_entity_poly.entity_id
_entity_poly.type
_entity_poly.pdbx_seq_one_letter_code
_entity_poly.pdbx_strand_id
1 'polypeptide(L)'
;MLKINFFIFLLFGFLSSAQTQRFVYELQFKLDSTSANYEKINMVLDINPEEVKFYEYDLLRMDSINKANDNFGYQTWGFQNIVTRERNTFKNRNYEMLEEVFAYKSDDPMKWKLTNETKTIDKYQLQKATTNFGGRFWTAWFCKDIPYNEGPYKFRGLPGLIFEIQDSKGQYIYSMVESKTFAETFDTKGFIENYGGEKPLEVNFKTFQKKKLEDYNDPFKEFRLEFDDNPNSSYSYNNIKITSKDQLKSLEKQDQENVRRENNPIEIDKVIHYPVK
;
A
#
# COMPACT_ATOMS: atom_id res chain seq x y z
N MET A 1 3.94 -50.00 -47.23
CA MET A 1 4.54 -49.57 -45.94
C MET A 1 4.43 -48.05 -45.85
N LEU A 2 3.45 -47.55 -45.10
CA LEU A 2 3.26 -46.11 -44.84
C LEU A 2 4.26 -45.68 -43.76
N LYS A 3 5.14 -44.71 -44.06
CA LYS A 3 5.99 -44.06 -43.05
C LYS A 3 5.18 -42.95 -42.38
N ILE A 4 4.74 -43.18 -41.14
CA ILE A 4 4.14 -42.17 -40.28
C ILE A 4 5.31 -41.40 -39.63
N ASN A 5 5.51 -40.15 -40.02
CA ASN A 5 6.44 -39.24 -39.36
C ASN A 5 5.77 -38.67 -38.12
N PHE A 6 6.25 -39.06 -36.94
CA PHE A 6 5.79 -38.52 -35.66
C PHE A 6 6.48 -37.17 -35.43
N PHE A 7 5.74 -36.07 -35.58
CA PHE A 7 6.20 -34.73 -35.21
C PHE A 7 6.13 -34.62 -33.69
N ILE A 8 7.26 -34.75 -33.00
CA ILE A 8 7.37 -34.48 -31.56
C ILE A 8 7.25 -32.97 -31.38
N PHE A 9 6.07 -32.49 -31.00
CA PHE A 9 5.91 -31.17 -30.41
C PHE A 9 6.64 -31.17 -29.07
N LEU A 10 7.81 -30.54 -29.02
CA LEU A 10 8.47 -30.16 -27.79
C LEU A 10 7.58 -29.11 -27.11
N LEU A 11 6.67 -29.58 -26.26
CA LEU A 11 6.07 -28.79 -25.20
C LEU A 11 7.23 -28.28 -24.33
N PHE A 12 7.70 -27.06 -24.62
CA PHE A 12 8.36 -26.24 -23.62
C PHE A 12 7.33 -26.04 -22.51
N GLY A 13 7.36 -26.94 -21.52
CA GLY A 13 6.66 -26.73 -20.28
C GLY A 13 7.09 -25.36 -19.77
N PHE A 14 6.12 -24.46 -19.62
CA PHE A 14 6.28 -23.28 -18.78
C PHE A 14 6.60 -23.82 -17.39
N LEU A 15 7.89 -23.99 -17.09
CA LEU A 15 8.35 -23.99 -15.72
C LEU A 15 7.99 -22.60 -15.21
N SER A 16 6.87 -22.51 -14.51
CA SER A 16 6.55 -21.39 -13.63
C SER A 16 7.67 -21.34 -12.60
N SER A 17 8.76 -20.68 -12.98
CA SER A 17 9.82 -20.28 -12.08
C SER A 17 9.15 -19.55 -10.93
N ALA A 18 9.31 -20.06 -9.70
CA ALA A 18 8.82 -19.44 -8.49
C ALA A 18 9.63 -18.17 -8.19
N GLN A 19 9.71 -17.23 -9.12
CA GLN A 19 10.60 -16.08 -9.04
C GLN A 19 9.82 -14.84 -8.64
N THR A 20 10.31 -14.14 -7.61
CA THR A 20 9.85 -12.79 -7.28
C THR A 20 10.72 -11.77 -7.99
N GLN A 21 10.09 -10.86 -8.72
CA GLN A 21 10.70 -9.60 -9.12
C GLN A 21 10.25 -8.51 -8.16
N ARG A 22 11.20 -7.92 -7.44
CA ARG A 22 10.98 -6.82 -6.51
C ARG A 22 11.41 -5.50 -7.14
N PHE A 23 10.58 -4.48 -6.97
CA PHE A 23 10.91 -3.09 -7.23
C PHE A 23 10.64 -2.27 -5.98
N VAL A 24 11.60 -1.44 -5.58
CA VAL A 24 11.44 -0.49 -4.46
C VAL A 24 11.15 0.88 -5.04
N TYR A 25 10.16 1.56 -4.48
CA TYR A 25 9.79 2.93 -4.82
C TYR A 25 10.01 3.85 -3.62
N GLU A 26 10.65 5.00 -3.83
CA GLU A 26 10.47 6.12 -2.90
C GLU A 26 9.10 6.74 -3.18
N LEU A 27 8.26 6.82 -2.15
CA LEU A 27 7.02 7.56 -2.15
C LEU A 27 7.25 8.88 -1.40
N GLN A 28 7.09 10.00 -2.11
CA GLN A 28 6.96 11.32 -1.50
C GLN A 28 5.48 11.71 -1.50
N PHE A 29 4.96 12.11 -0.34
CA PHE A 29 3.56 12.48 -0.21
C PHE A 29 3.34 13.57 0.83
N LYS A 30 2.19 14.24 0.73
CA LYS A 30 1.78 15.27 1.68
C LYS A 30 0.61 14.77 2.51
N LEU A 31 0.75 14.74 3.83
CA LEU A 31 -0.37 14.46 4.73
C LEU A 31 -1.38 15.61 4.69
N ASP A 32 -0.93 16.84 4.95
CA ASP A 32 -1.71 18.06 4.71
C ASP A 32 -1.53 18.53 3.27
N SER A 33 -2.62 18.53 2.51
CA SER A 33 -2.59 18.92 1.09
C SER A 33 -2.13 20.36 0.81
N THR A 34 -2.21 21.22 1.83
CA THR A 34 -1.80 22.63 1.78
C THR A 34 -0.35 22.85 2.21
N SER A 35 0.27 21.83 2.82
CA SER A 35 1.66 21.91 3.29
C SER A 35 2.66 21.94 2.13
N ALA A 36 3.80 22.58 2.37
CA ALA A 36 4.96 22.49 1.49
C ALA A 36 5.81 21.23 1.76
N ASN A 37 5.68 20.64 2.94
CA ASN A 37 6.52 19.54 3.40
C ASN A 37 6.04 18.20 2.85
N TYR A 38 7.00 17.36 2.46
CA TYR A 38 6.77 15.98 2.08
C TYR A 38 7.21 15.05 3.20
N GLU A 39 6.39 14.04 3.44
CA GLU A 39 6.83 12.79 4.04
C GLU A 39 7.43 11.89 2.98
N LYS A 40 8.39 11.06 3.39
CA LYS A 40 9.08 10.12 2.50
C LYS A 40 9.13 8.74 3.12
N ILE A 41 8.66 7.75 2.37
CA ILE A 41 8.74 6.34 2.77
C ILE A 41 9.14 5.49 1.56
N ASN A 42 9.73 4.33 1.82
CA ASN A 42 10.00 3.34 0.78
C ASN A 42 8.86 2.33 0.72
N MET A 43 8.43 2.02 -0.49
CA MET A 43 7.40 1.04 -0.80
C MET A 43 8.00 -0.09 -1.63
N VAL A 44 7.45 -1.28 -1.50
CA VAL A 44 7.88 -2.50 -2.18
C VAL A 44 6.77 -2.96 -3.11
N LEU A 45 7.11 -3.19 -4.37
CA LEU A 45 6.30 -3.89 -5.35
C LEU A 45 6.93 -5.26 -5.62
N ASP A 46 6.34 -6.31 -5.08
CA ASP A 46 6.70 -7.69 -5.40
C ASP A 46 5.76 -8.25 -6.46
N ILE A 47 6.35 -8.73 -7.54
CA ILE A 47 5.65 -9.40 -8.63
C ILE A 47 6.04 -10.87 -8.59
N ASN A 48 5.13 -11.68 -8.08
CA ASN A 48 5.23 -13.13 -8.02
C ASN A 48 4.59 -13.76 -9.27
N PRO A 49 4.74 -15.07 -9.51
CA PRO A 49 4.13 -15.74 -10.67
C PRO A 49 2.60 -15.58 -10.74
N GLU A 50 1.92 -15.67 -9.60
CA GLU A 50 0.44 -15.66 -9.52
C GLU A 50 -0.14 -14.35 -8.96
N GLU A 51 0.64 -13.59 -8.20
CA GLU A 51 0.16 -12.41 -7.47
C GLU A 51 1.13 -11.23 -7.52
N VAL A 52 0.62 -10.06 -7.17
CA VAL A 52 1.36 -8.82 -6.98
C VAL A 52 1.05 -8.29 -5.60
N LYS A 53 2.09 -7.83 -4.90
CA LYS A 53 1.98 -7.27 -3.56
C LYS A 53 2.65 -5.91 -3.52
N PHE A 54 1.96 -4.93 -2.99
CA PHE A 54 2.45 -3.58 -2.79
C PHE A 54 2.30 -3.19 -1.32
N TYR A 55 3.41 -2.84 -0.66
CA TYR A 55 3.43 -2.64 0.80
C TYR A 55 4.62 -1.79 1.24
N GLU A 56 4.63 -1.32 2.48
CA GLU A 56 5.75 -0.52 3.01
C GLU A 56 7.02 -1.36 3.21
N TYR A 57 8.17 -0.78 2.89
CA TYR A 57 9.47 -1.45 3.05
C TYR A 57 9.76 -1.79 4.52
N ASP A 58 9.30 -0.98 5.46
CA ASP A 58 9.52 -1.21 6.90
C ASP A 58 8.92 -2.52 7.40
N LEU A 59 7.89 -3.05 6.72
CA LEU A 59 7.35 -4.38 7.01
C LEU A 59 8.35 -5.50 6.70
N LEU A 60 9.18 -5.37 5.66
CA LEU A 60 10.29 -6.30 5.38
C LEU A 60 11.34 -6.26 6.48
N ARG A 61 11.69 -5.05 6.90
CA ARG A 61 12.66 -4.83 7.98
C ARG A 61 12.15 -5.48 9.25
N MET A 62 10.86 -5.31 9.55
CA MET A 62 10.23 -5.86 10.74
C MET A 62 10.17 -7.39 10.71
N ASP A 63 9.74 -7.98 9.60
CA ASP A 63 9.72 -9.44 9.44
C ASP A 63 11.11 -10.06 9.63
N SER A 64 12.15 -9.39 9.11
CA SER A 64 13.54 -9.83 9.30
C SER A 64 13.97 -9.79 10.77
N ILE A 65 13.57 -8.75 11.52
CA ILE A 65 13.86 -8.62 12.96
C ILE A 65 13.08 -9.66 13.77
N ASN A 66 11.79 -9.88 13.47
CA ASN A 66 10.95 -10.84 14.17
C ASN A 66 11.47 -12.27 14.02
N LYS A 67 11.85 -12.65 12.78
CA LYS A 67 12.46 -13.96 12.49
C LYS A 67 13.82 -14.15 13.17
N ALA A 68 14.64 -13.10 13.25
CA ALA A 68 15.94 -13.20 13.91
C ALA A 68 15.84 -13.36 15.44
N ASN A 69 14.76 -12.87 16.05
CA ASN A 69 14.57 -12.87 17.50
C ASN A 69 13.58 -13.94 18.00
N ASP A 70 13.05 -14.80 17.12
CA ASP A 70 11.96 -15.75 17.42
C ASP A 70 10.76 -15.10 18.14
N ASN A 71 10.50 -13.82 17.86
CA ASN A 71 9.48 -13.02 18.54
C ASN A 71 8.72 -12.17 17.52
N PHE A 72 7.42 -12.45 17.36
CA PHE A 72 6.53 -11.72 16.45
C PHE A 72 5.93 -10.44 17.05
N GLY A 73 6.42 -10.01 18.22
CA GLY A 73 5.86 -8.88 18.96
C GLY A 73 6.24 -7.49 18.45
N TYR A 74 7.21 -7.35 17.53
CA TYR A 74 7.53 -6.03 16.99
C TYR A 74 6.60 -5.66 15.84
N GLN A 75 5.92 -4.53 16.01
CA GLN A 75 4.99 -3.92 15.07
C GLN A 75 5.58 -2.61 14.52
N THR A 76 5.15 -2.23 13.32
CA THR A 76 5.53 -0.96 12.70
C THR A 76 4.35 0.01 12.73
N TRP A 77 4.65 1.30 12.78
CA TRP A 77 3.64 2.37 12.68
C TRP A 77 3.25 2.67 11.23
N GLY A 78 4.01 2.15 10.26
CA GLY A 78 3.74 2.26 8.83
C GLY A 78 2.82 1.15 8.34
N PHE A 79 1.58 1.49 8.00
CA PHE A 79 0.61 0.58 7.39
C PHE A 79 -0.33 1.31 6.41
N GLN A 80 0.26 1.99 5.42
CA GLN A 80 -0.46 2.79 4.44
C GLN A 80 -0.39 2.17 3.04
N ASN A 81 -1.50 2.25 2.32
CA ASN A 81 -1.59 1.92 0.89
C ASN A 81 -1.19 0.47 0.54
N ILE A 82 -1.38 -0.48 1.46
CA ILE A 82 -1.05 -1.89 1.24
C ILE A 82 -2.12 -2.54 0.37
N VAL A 83 -1.68 -3.17 -0.71
CA VAL A 83 -2.56 -3.82 -1.70
C VAL A 83 -1.97 -5.13 -2.17
N THR A 84 -2.80 -6.17 -2.26
CA THR A 84 -2.48 -7.40 -2.99
C THR A 84 -3.47 -7.63 -4.13
N ARG A 85 -3.03 -8.28 -5.21
CA ARG A 85 -3.88 -8.62 -6.35
C ARG A 85 -3.37 -9.84 -7.10
N GLU A 86 -4.28 -10.55 -7.76
CA GLU A 86 -3.90 -11.55 -8.77
C GLU A 86 -3.23 -10.85 -9.95
N ARG A 87 -2.22 -11.51 -10.53
CA ARG A 87 -1.53 -11.00 -11.72
C ARG A 87 -2.52 -10.66 -12.82
N ASN A 88 -2.24 -9.57 -13.51
CA ASN A 88 -3.02 -9.12 -14.66
C ASN A 88 -4.47 -8.66 -14.37
N THR A 89 -4.89 -8.55 -13.10
CA THR A 89 -6.26 -8.12 -12.73
C THR A 89 -6.30 -6.72 -12.10
N PHE A 90 -7.44 -6.01 -12.20
CA PHE A 90 -7.68 -4.76 -11.48
C PHE A 90 -8.39 -4.98 -10.13
N LYS A 91 -8.54 -6.25 -9.73
CA LYS A 91 -9.19 -6.66 -8.48
C LYS A 91 -8.16 -6.63 -7.37
N ASN A 92 -8.32 -5.69 -6.45
CA ASN A 92 -7.40 -5.45 -5.35
C ASN A 92 -8.02 -5.92 -4.03
N ARG A 93 -7.18 -6.50 -3.17
CA ARG A 93 -7.44 -6.62 -1.73
C ARG A 93 -6.61 -5.54 -1.04
N ASN A 94 -7.28 -4.61 -0.38
CA ASN A 94 -6.69 -3.47 0.32
C ASN A 94 -6.58 -3.81 1.79
N TYR A 95 -5.55 -3.30 2.45
CA TYR A 95 -5.34 -3.46 3.89
C TYR A 95 -5.13 -2.09 4.50
N GLU A 96 -5.86 -1.80 5.57
CA GLU A 96 -5.71 -0.57 6.35
C GLU A 96 -5.75 -0.91 7.83
N MET A 97 -4.94 -0.21 8.62
CA MET A 97 -4.88 -0.37 10.07
C MET A 97 -5.73 0.70 10.76
N LEU A 98 -6.53 0.28 11.73
CA LEU A 98 -7.14 1.12 12.76
C LEU A 98 -6.77 0.50 14.13
N GLU A 99 -7.74 0.23 15.01
CA GLU A 99 -7.58 -0.62 16.21
C GLU A 99 -7.08 -2.04 15.83
N GLU A 100 -7.48 -2.52 14.65
CA GLU A 100 -7.08 -3.80 14.09
C GLU A 100 -6.87 -3.66 12.57
N VAL A 101 -6.36 -4.71 11.92
CA VAL A 101 -6.15 -4.71 10.48
C VAL A 101 -7.46 -5.06 9.77
N PHE A 102 -7.95 -4.16 8.91
CA PHE A 102 -9.09 -4.43 8.05
C PHE A 102 -8.62 -4.77 6.64
N ALA A 103 -9.35 -5.67 5.99
CA ALA A 103 -9.20 -5.96 4.57
C ALA A 103 -10.52 -5.76 3.81
N TYR A 104 -10.42 -5.18 2.62
CA TYR A 104 -11.58 -5.00 1.74
C TYR A 104 -11.20 -5.09 0.26
N LYS A 105 -12.15 -5.55 -0.56
CA LYS A 105 -11.96 -5.70 -2.01
C LYS A 105 -12.36 -4.44 -2.79
N SER A 106 -11.65 -4.15 -3.87
CA SER A 106 -12.01 -3.13 -4.86
C SER A 106 -11.71 -3.63 -6.28
N ASP A 107 -12.38 -3.04 -7.27
CA ASP A 107 -12.07 -3.21 -8.69
C ASP A 107 -11.79 -1.83 -9.27
N ASP A 108 -10.55 -1.62 -9.71
CA ASP A 108 -10.01 -0.28 -9.98
C ASP A 108 -9.46 -0.17 -11.42
N PRO A 109 -10.30 -0.36 -12.47
CA PRO A 109 -9.86 -0.33 -13.85
C PRO A 109 -9.37 1.05 -14.27
N MET A 110 -8.25 1.09 -14.99
CA MET A 110 -7.61 2.34 -15.44
C MET A 110 -7.59 2.44 -16.96
N LYS A 111 -7.88 3.64 -17.48
CA LYS A 111 -7.85 3.96 -18.91
C LYS A 111 -6.67 4.89 -19.21
N TRP A 112 -5.55 4.30 -19.60
CA TRP A 112 -4.35 5.03 -19.94
C TRP A 112 -4.43 5.70 -21.31
N LYS A 113 -3.99 6.95 -21.38
CA LYS A 113 -3.69 7.65 -22.62
C LYS A 113 -2.18 7.68 -22.81
N LEU A 114 -1.67 6.91 -23.77
CA LEU A 114 -0.25 6.95 -24.15
C LEU A 114 0.05 8.22 -24.94
N THR A 115 1.27 8.73 -24.79
CA THR A 115 1.78 9.88 -25.54
C THR A 115 3.09 9.50 -26.23
N ASN A 116 3.52 10.30 -27.21
CA ASN A 116 4.82 10.08 -27.89
C ASN A 116 5.99 10.70 -27.14
N GLU A 117 5.74 11.36 -26.00
CA GLU A 117 6.81 11.92 -25.17
C GLU A 117 7.61 10.78 -24.53
N THR A 118 8.93 10.86 -24.68
CA THR A 118 9.88 9.93 -24.09
C THR A 118 10.94 10.68 -23.30
N LYS A 119 11.53 10.01 -22.32
CA LYS A 119 12.72 10.48 -21.61
C LYS A 119 13.62 9.31 -21.27
N THR A 120 14.88 9.59 -20.99
CA THR A 120 15.85 8.58 -20.56
C THR A 120 16.27 8.86 -19.13
N ILE A 121 16.25 7.81 -18.30
CA ILE A 121 16.82 7.82 -16.95
C ILE A 121 17.83 6.69 -16.89
N ASP A 122 19.10 7.03 -16.64
CA ASP A 122 20.23 6.11 -16.77
C ASP A 122 20.22 5.36 -18.10
N LYS A 123 19.98 4.04 -18.05
CA LYS A 123 19.89 3.14 -19.22
C LYS A 123 18.46 2.87 -19.69
N TYR A 124 17.45 3.40 -19.00
CA TYR A 124 16.05 3.09 -19.25
C TYR A 124 15.40 4.14 -20.15
N GLN A 125 14.82 3.70 -21.26
CA GLN A 125 13.97 4.54 -22.08
C GLN A 125 12.53 4.47 -21.56
N LEU A 126 11.98 5.62 -21.19
CA LEU A 126 10.66 5.76 -20.61
C LEU A 126 9.71 6.45 -21.59
N GLN A 127 8.45 6.00 -21.62
CA GLN A 127 7.37 6.63 -22.36
C GLN A 127 6.34 7.21 -21.38
N LYS A 128 5.81 8.39 -21.70
CA LYS A 128 4.78 9.04 -20.88
C LYS A 128 3.39 8.52 -21.20
N ALA A 129 2.59 8.32 -20.16
CA ALA A 129 1.15 8.10 -20.22
C ALA A 129 0.42 8.89 -19.13
N THR A 130 -0.87 9.11 -19.33
CA THR A 130 -1.72 9.82 -18.35
C THR A 130 -3.01 9.06 -18.09
N THR A 131 -3.57 9.17 -16.90
CA THR A 131 -4.90 8.61 -16.55
C THR A 131 -5.61 9.50 -15.52
N ASN A 132 -6.91 9.32 -15.38
CA ASN A 132 -7.67 9.79 -14.23
C ASN A 132 -7.95 8.61 -13.31
N PHE A 133 -7.64 8.74 -12.03
CA PHE A 133 -7.88 7.69 -11.04
C PHE A 133 -8.02 8.31 -9.65
N GLY A 134 -9.02 7.86 -8.87
CA GLY A 134 -9.22 8.31 -7.49
C GLY A 134 -9.52 9.80 -7.37
N GLY A 135 -10.22 10.39 -8.35
CA GLY A 135 -10.43 11.85 -8.42
C GLY A 135 -9.16 12.68 -8.71
N ARG A 136 -8.03 12.06 -9.06
CA ARG A 136 -6.76 12.73 -9.40
C ARG A 136 -6.38 12.49 -10.86
N PHE A 137 -5.69 13.47 -11.46
CA PHE A 137 -5.06 13.33 -12.76
C PHE A 137 -3.60 12.92 -12.57
N TRP A 138 -3.19 11.84 -13.22
CA TRP A 138 -1.87 11.24 -13.05
C TRP A 138 -1.05 11.31 -14.33
N THR A 139 0.24 11.58 -14.18
CA THR A 139 1.26 11.39 -15.22
C THR A 139 2.20 10.28 -14.80
N ALA A 140 2.34 9.27 -15.64
CA ALA A 140 3.23 8.14 -15.44
C ALA A 140 4.30 8.08 -16.54
N TRP A 141 5.49 7.64 -16.17
CA TRP A 141 6.57 7.29 -17.09
C TRP A 141 6.87 5.80 -16.93
N PHE A 142 6.70 5.02 -18.00
CA PHE A 142 6.84 3.57 -17.97
C PHE A 142 7.94 3.06 -18.90
N CYS A 143 8.57 1.95 -18.54
CA CYS A 143 9.65 1.32 -19.28
C CYS A 143 9.19 0.02 -19.95
N LYS A 144 9.18 -0.01 -21.29
CA LYS A 144 8.79 -1.19 -22.08
C LYS A 144 9.77 -2.35 -21.96
N ASP A 145 11.04 -2.05 -21.71
CA ASP A 145 12.12 -3.04 -21.62
C ASP A 145 12.03 -3.88 -20.34
N ILE A 146 11.24 -3.43 -19.35
CA ILE A 146 10.88 -4.19 -18.16
C ILE A 146 9.45 -4.71 -18.37
N PRO A 147 9.25 -5.98 -18.80
CA PRO A 147 7.98 -6.48 -19.34
C PRO A 147 6.96 -6.87 -18.25
N TYR A 148 6.82 -6.02 -17.23
CA TYR A 148 5.82 -6.15 -16.18
C TYR A 148 4.81 -5.00 -16.30
N ASN A 149 3.57 -5.30 -16.66
CA ASN A 149 2.50 -4.30 -16.81
C ASN A 149 1.92 -3.83 -15.46
N GLU A 150 2.80 -3.54 -14.51
CA GLU A 150 2.52 -3.24 -13.11
C GLU A 150 3.21 -1.93 -12.70
N GLY A 151 2.87 -1.44 -11.52
CA GLY A 151 3.36 -0.19 -10.96
C GLY A 151 3.03 -0.09 -9.47
N PRO A 152 3.40 1.02 -8.84
CA PRO A 152 3.15 1.22 -7.42
C PRO A 152 1.65 1.30 -7.12
N TYR A 153 1.27 0.96 -5.89
CA TYR A 153 -0.11 1.00 -5.41
C TYR A 153 -1.08 0.19 -6.29
N LYS A 154 -2.08 0.82 -6.89
CA LYS A 154 -3.08 0.21 -7.78
C LYS A 154 -2.76 0.43 -9.26
N PHE A 155 -1.72 1.21 -9.57
CA PHE A 155 -1.41 1.61 -10.93
C PHE A 155 -0.84 0.45 -11.73
N ARG A 156 -1.56 0.07 -12.80
CA ARG A 156 -1.16 -1.01 -13.70
C ARG A 156 -1.82 -0.89 -15.07
N GLY A 157 -1.42 -1.73 -16.01
CA GLY A 157 -2.02 -1.82 -17.34
C GLY A 157 -1.35 -0.97 -18.43
N LEU A 158 -0.19 -0.37 -18.15
CA LEU A 158 0.70 0.14 -19.19
C LEU A 158 1.56 -1.00 -19.75
N PRO A 159 2.01 -0.94 -21.02
CA PRO A 159 2.85 -1.98 -21.62
C PRO A 159 4.30 -1.83 -21.12
N GLY A 160 4.56 -2.31 -19.91
CA GLY A 160 5.84 -2.18 -19.20
C GLY A 160 5.69 -1.56 -17.81
N LEU A 161 6.77 -1.62 -17.04
CA LEU A 161 6.76 -1.20 -15.63
C LEU A 161 6.62 0.31 -15.50
N ILE A 162 5.72 0.77 -14.64
CA ILE A 162 5.61 2.19 -14.27
C ILE A 162 6.84 2.58 -13.43
N PHE A 163 7.77 3.32 -14.02
CA PHE A 163 9.03 3.72 -13.38
C PHE A 163 8.83 4.91 -12.45
N GLU A 164 8.02 5.88 -12.88
CA GLU A 164 7.60 7.02 -12.08
C GLU A 164 6.12 7.29 -12.29
N ILE A 165 5.46 7.80 -11.25
CA ILE A 165 4.09 8.30 -11.38
C ILE A 165 3.80 9.37 -10.33
N GLN A 166 3.16 10.46 -10.75
CA GLN A 166 2.76 11.54 -9.85
C GLN A 166 1.41 12.14 -10.24
N ASP A 167 0.69 12.69 -9.26
CA ASP A 167 -0.52 13.45 -9.53
C ASP A 167 -0.20 14.88 -9.97
N SER A 168 -1.15 15.51 -10.67
CA SER A 168 -0.97 16.85 -11.25
C SER A 168 -0.66 17.96 -10.24
N LYS A 169 -0.97 17.73 -8.97
CA LYS A 169 -0.71 18.66 -7.87
C LYS A 169 0.57 18.35 -7.09
N GLY A 170 1.31 17.30 -7.47
CA GLY A 170 2.52 16.86 -6.76
C GLY A 170 2.24 16.49 -5.30
N GLN A 171 1.06 16.02 -4.97
CA GLN A 171 0.66 15.55 -3.64
C GLN A 171 1.18 14.14 -3.37
N TYR A 172 1.35 13.35 -4.43
CA TYR A 172 1.89 12.00 -4.40
C TYR A 172 2.84 11.81 -5.58
N ILE A 173 4.06 11.36 -5.28
CA ILE A 173 5.13 11.12 -6.25
C ILE A 173 5.77 9.77 -5.91
N TYR A 174 5.68 8.82 -6.82
CA TYR A 174 6.38 7.55 -6.74
C TYR A 174 7.53 7.53 -7.73
N SER A 175 8.72 7.14 -7.28
CA SER A 175 9.91 6.96 -8.12
C SER A 175 10.55 5.61 -7.81
N MET A 176 10.74 4.76 -8.82
CA MET A 176 11.45 3.50 -8.64
C MET A 176 12.93 3.78 -8.36
N VAL A 177 13.46 3.20 -7.28
CA VAL A 177 14.83 3.43 -6.80
C VAL A 177 15.69 2.17 -6.79
N GLU A 178 15.07 0.98 -6.75
CA GLU A 178 15.80 -0.29 -6.74
C GLU A 178 15.01 -1.38 -7.47
N SER A 179 15.72 -2.32 -8.08
CA SER A 179 15.14 -3.56 -8.61
C SER A 179 15.97 -4.75 -8.16
N LYS A 180 15.31 -5.81 -7.68
CA LYS A 180 15.95 -7.05 -7.24
C LYS A 180 15.17 -8.26 -7.69
N THR A 181 15.89 -9.34 -7.97
CA THR A 181 15.32 -10.61 -8.41
C THR A 181 15.62 -11.68 -7.38
N PHE A 182 14.63 -12.50 -7.05
CA PHE A 182 14.76 -13.62 -6.13
C PHE A 182 14.45 -14.93 -6.84
N ALA A 183 15.20 -15.98 -6.52
CA ALA A 183 15.00 -17.30 -7.13
C ALA A 183 13.70 -17.99 -6.67
N GLU A 184 13.19 -17.58 -5.51
CA GLU A 184 12.00 -18.14 -4.88
C GLU A 184 10.95 -17.04 -4.62
N THR A 185 9.69 -17.47 -4.50
CA THR A 185 8.57 -16.58 -4.18
C THR A 185 8.76 -16.06 -2.78
N PHE A 186 8.82 -14.74 -2.64
CA PHE A 186 8.96 -14.10 -1.34
C PHE A 186 7.68 -14.24 -0.52
N ASP A 187 7.80 -14.84 0.66
CA ASP A 187 6.69 -15.05 1.58
C ASP A 187 6.43 -13.81 2.45
N THR A 188 5.21 -13.31 2.43
CA THR A 188 4.75 -12.15 3.22
C THR A 188 3.76 -12.53 4.32
N LYS A 189 3.43 -13.82 4.48
CA LYS A 189 2.36 -14.27 5.36
C LYS A 189 2.48 -13.74 6.78
N GLY A 190 3.70 -13.58 7.28
CA GLY A 190 3.96 -13.10 8.65
C GLY A 190 3.70 -11.62 8.89
N PHE A 191 3.39 -10.82 7.88
CA PHE A 191 3.22 -9.37 8.06
C PHE A 191 2.16 -8.69 7.17
N ILE A 192 1.73 -9.26 6.04
CA ILE A 192 0.58 -8.72 5.28
C ILE A 192 -0.68 -9.52 5.61
N GLU A 193 -0.63 -10.84 5.43
CA GLU A 193 -1.79 -11.71 5.61
C GLU A 193 -2.04 -12.09 7.08
N ASN A 194 -1.02 -11.97 7.92
CA ASN A 194 -1.07 -12.27 9.34
C ASN A 194 -0.21 -11.25 10.12
N TYR A 195 -0.72 -10.03 10.29
CA TYR A 195 0.03 -8.93 10.89
C TYR A 195 0.24 -9.18 12.39
N GLY A 196 1.46 -9.56 12.78
CA GLY A 196 1.77 -9.84 14.19
C GLY A 196 0.99 -11.03 14.78
N GLY A 197 0.51 -11.95 13.94
CA GLY A 197 -0.30 -13.10 14.37
C GLY A 197 -1.82 -12.91 14.30
N GLU A 198 -2.27 -11.69 13.99
CA GLU A 198 -3.69 -11.39 13.79
C GLU A 198 -4.06 -11.37 12.30
N LYS A 199 -5.19 -12.01 11.97
CA LYS A 199 -5.73 -12.02 10.61
C LYS A 199 -6.54 -10.76 10.34
N PRO A 200 -6.45 -10.18 9.13
CA PRO A 200 -7.29 -9.03 8.79
C PRO A 200 -8.78 -9.34 8.87
N LEU A 201 -9.56 -8.40 9.43
CA LEU A 201 -11.02 -8.44 9.37
C LEU A 201 -11.53 -8.09 7.98
N GLU A 202 -12.19 -9.06 7.35
CA GLU A 202 -12.82 -8.87 6.04
C GLU A 202 -14.10 -8.06 6.15
N VAL A 203 -14.11 -6.89 5.50
CA VAL A 203 -15.26 -5.99 5.44
C VAL A 203 -15.46 -5.47 4.02
N ASN A 204 -16.65 -4.94 3.73
CA ASN A 204 -16.82 -4.13 2.53
C ASN A 204 -16.34 -2.69 2.79
N PHE A 205 -16.05 -1.94 1.73
CA PHE A 205 -15.50 -0.59 1.83
C PHE A 205 -16.41 0.37 2.63
N LYS A 206 -17.74 0.29 2.48
CA LYS A 206 -18.68 1.16 3.21
C LYS A 206 -18.66 0.88 4.72
N THR A 207 -18.57 -0.38 5.11
CA THR A 207 -18.41 -0.77 6.52
C THR A 207 -17.10 -0.23 7.09
N PHE A 208 -16.00 -0.35 6.33
CA PHE A 208 -14.71 0.20 6.74
C PHE A 208 -14.74 1.73 6.90
N GLN A 209 -15.36 2.46 5.98
CA GLN A 209 -15.55 3.91 6.12
C GLN A 209 -16.35 4.27 7.38
N LYS A 210 -17.37 3.47 7.72
CA LYS A 210 -18.11 3.65 8.98
C LYS A 210 -17.20 3.44 10.19
N LYS A 211 -16.31 2.45 10.17
CA LYS A 211 -15.32 2.21 11.24
C LYS A 211 -14.36 3.37 11.43
N LYS A 212 -13.81 3.94 10.35
CA LYS A 212 -13.00 5.16 10.41
C LYS A 212 -13.76 6.34 11.03
N LEU A 213 -15.05 6.47 10.73
CA LEU A 213 -15.89 7.52 11.31
C LEU A 213 -16.23 7.25 12.78
N GLU A 214 -16.46 6.00 13.17
CA GLU A 214 -16.64 5.59 14.57
C GLU A 214 -15.39 5.90 15.40
N ASP A 215 -14.21 5.52 14.91
CA ASP A 215 -12.90 5.79 15.50
C ASP A 215 -12.66 7.30 15.63
N TYR A 216 -12.81 8.08 14.54
CA TYR A 216 -12.73 9.54 14.58
C TYR A 216 -13.67 10.19 15.61
N ASN A 217 -14.87 9.62 15.77
CA ASN A 217 -15.85 10.16 16.70
C ASN A 217 -15.48 9.88 18.16
N ASP A 218 -14.68 8.85 18.42
CA ASP A 218 -14.30 8.40 19.75
C ASP A 218 -12.92 7.70 19.79
N PRO A 219 -11.82 8.41 19.45
CA PRO A 219 -10.50 7.79 19.19
C PRO A 219 -9.81 7.22 20.43
N PHE A 220 -10.32 7.53 21.63
CA PHE A 220 -9.77 7.08 22.91
C PHE A 220 -10.76 6.20 23.68
N LYS A 221 -11.70 5.55 22.97
CA LYS A 221 -12.71 4.68 23.57
C LYS A 221 -12.08 3.60 24.44
N GLU A 222 -11.09 2.88 23.91
CA GLU A 222 -10.40 1.81 24.64
C GLU A 222 -9.71 2.34 25.90
N PHE A 223 -8.95 3.44 25.80
CA PHE A 223 -8.31 4.03 26.97
C PHE A 223 -9.31 4.45 28.05
N ARG A 224 -10.51 4.94 27.67
CA ARG A 224 -11.55 5.27 28.65
C ARG A 224 -12.04 4.04 29.40
N LEU A 225 -12.29 2.94 28.69
CA LEU A 225 -12.70 1.66 29.28
C LEU A 225 -11.62 1.11 30.21
N GLU A 226 -10.36 1.15 29.80
CA GLU A 226 -9.27 0.64 30.63
C GLU A 226 -9.04 1.49 31.90
N PHE A 227 -9.21 2.81 31.82
CA PHE A 227 -9.19 3.66 33.02
C PHE A 227 -10.43 3.47 33.92
N ASP A 228 -11.57 3.01 33.40
CA ASP A 228 -12.70 2.57 34.25
C ASP A 228 -12.32 1.32 35.05
N ASP A 229 -11.64 0.36 34.42
CA ASP A 229 -11.23 -0.89 35.04
C ASP A 229 -10.02 -0.73 35.98
N ASN A 230 -9.04 0.09 35.59
CA ASN A 230 -7.83 0.36 36.37
C ASN A 230 -7.44 1.86 36.33
N PRO A 231 -7.92 2.67 37.29
CA PRO A 231 -7.67 4.12 37.30
C PRO A 231 -6.21 4.54 37.43
N ASN A 232 -5.31 3.63 37.86
CA ASN A 232 -3.88 3.90 38.04
C ASN A 232 -3.02 3.47 36.84
N SER A 233 -3.64 3.01 35.76
CA SER A 233 -2.92 2.64 34.54
C SER A 233 -2.28 3.86 33.87
N SER A 234 -1.33 3.61 32.97
CA SER A 234 -0.75 4.67 32.15
C SER A 234 -0.39 4.15 30.77
N TYR A 235 -0.63 4.98 29.76
CA TYR A 235 -0.48 4.64 28.35
C TYR A 235 0.42 5.64 27.66
N SER A 236 0.90 5.29 26.48
CA SER A 236 1.64 6.20 25.60
C SER A 236 0.87 6.35 24.30
N TYR A 237 0.64 7.58 23.88
CA TYR A 237 0.04 7.91 22.59
C TYR A 237 0.79 9.10 21.99
N ASN A 238 1.34 8.96 20.78
CA ASN A 238 2.17 9.99 20.13
C ASN A 238 3.27 10.57 21.04
N ASN A 239 3.98 9.70 21.77
CA ASN A 239 5.01 10.05 22.77
C ASN A 239 4.50 10.85 23.99
N ILE A 240 3.18 10.97 24.17
CA ILE A 240 2.55 11.57 25.33
C ILE A 240 2.16 10.45 26.28
N LYS A 241 2.64 10.52 27.52
CA LYS A 241 2.20 9.62 28.59
C LYS A 241 0.84 10.09 29.12
N ILE A 242 -0.18 9.25 28.93
CA ILE A 242 -1.53 9.45 29.44
C ILE A 242 -1.65 8.74 30.79
N THR A 243 -2.03 9.45 31.84
CA THR A 243 -2.15 8.93 33.21
C THR A 243 -3.52 9.21 33.83
N SER A 244 -4.44 9.84 33.10
CA SER A 244 -5.78 10.13 33.59
C SER A 244 -6.78 10.34 32.46
N LYS A 245 -8.08 10.12 32.73
CA LYS A 245 -9.17 10.39 31.78
C LYS A 245 -9.30 11.84 31.38
N ASP A 246 -8.96 12.78 32.26
CA ASP A 246 -9.08 14.21 32.00
C ASP A 246 -8.18 14.66 30.84
N GLN A 247 -7.03 14.00 30.64
CA GLN A 247 -6.13 14.27 29.52
C GLN A 247 -6.75 13.86 28.17
N LEU A 248 -7.58 12.81 28.14
CA LEU A 248 -8.15 12.26 26.91
C LEU A 248 -9.00 13.26 26.15
N LYS A 249 -9.73 14.15 26.85
CA LYS A 249 -10.58 15.15 26.18
C LYS A 249 -9.77 16.15 25.35
N SER A 250 -8.61 16.56 25.85
CA SER A 250 -7.73 17.47 25.11
C SER A 250 -7.06 16.78 23.92
N LEU A 251 -6.66 15.52 24.10
CA LEU A 251 -6.07 14.70 23.05
C LEU A 251 -7.08 14.36 21.96
N GLU A 252 -8.34 14.09 22.31
CA GLU A 252 -9.43 13.82 21.36
C GLU A 252 -9.60 14.96 20.38
N LYS A 253 -9.64 16.20 20.89
CA LYS A 253 -9.76 17.37 20.02
C LYS A 253 -8.56 17.52 19.08
N GLN A 254 -7.35 17.31 19.62
CA GLN A 254 -6.11 17.39 18.83
C GLN A 254 -6.06 16.31 17.75
N ASP A 255 -6.41 15.07 18.09
CA ASP A 255 -6.49 13.96 17.15
C ASP A 255 -7.49 14.24 16.02
N GLN A 256 -8.70 14.66 16.36
CA GLN A 256 -9.71 15.02 15.36
C GLN A 256 -9.27 16.18 14.46
N GLU A 257 -8.56 17.18 15.00
CA GLU A 257 -7.95 18.26 14.21
C GLU A 257 -6.87 17.73 13.25
N ASN A 258 -6.00 16.83 13.72
CA ASN A 258 -4.97 16.20 12.91
C ASN A 258 -5.58 15.35 11.78
N VAL A 259 -6.52 14.46 12.11
CA VAL A 259 -7.23 13.62 11.12
C VAL A 259 -7.86 14.47 10.03
N ARG A 260 -8.51 15.60 10.37
CA ARG A 260 -9.09 16.53 9.39
C ARG A 260 -8.03 17.21 8.54
N ARG A 261 -6.95 17.70 9.16
CA ARG A 261 -5.86 18.41 8.49
C ARG A 261 -5.11 17.49 7.51
N GLU A 262 -4.92 16.24 7.89
CA GLU A 262 -4.09 15.26 7.18
C GLU A 262 -4.91 14.37 6.22
N ASN A 263 -6.17 14.73 5.96
CA ASN A 263 -7.11 13.98 5.13
C ASN A 263 -6.87 14.18 3.62
N ASN A 264 -5.71 13.76 3.13
CA ASN A 264 -5.32 13.89 1.72
C ASN A 264 -5.16 12.54 1.01
N PRO A 265 -6.16 11.63 0.96
CA PRO A 265 -5.96 10.30 0.40
C PRO A 265 -5.68 10.31 -1.11
N ILE A 266 -5.04 9.25 -1.63
CA ILE A 266 -4.83 9.02 -3.06
C ILE A 266 -6.17 9.05 -3.82
N GLU A 267 -7.19 8.37 -3.29
CA GLU A 267 -8.54 8.28 -3.86
C GLU A 267 -9.48 9.32 -3.23
N ILE A 268 -9.40 10.57 -3.70
CA ILE A 268 -10.20 11.71 -3.21
C ILE A 268 -11.70 11.48 -3.44
N ASP A 269 -12.08 10.80 -4.51
CA ASP A 269 -13.48 10.44 -4.77
C ASP A 269 -14.08 9.48 -3.74
N LYS A 270 -13.24 8.86 -2.90
CA LYS A 270 -13.62 7.98 -1.79
C LYS A 270 -13.33 8.60 -0.41
N VAL A 271 -12.95 9.87 -0.35
CA VAL A 271 -12.58 10.56 0.90
C VAL A 271 -13.74 10.57 1.91
N ILE A 272 -13.41 10.41 3.19
CA ILE A 272 -14.36 10.59 4.29
C ILE A 272 -14.34 12.06 4.69
N HIS A 273 -15.49 12.71 4.68
CA HIS A 273 -15.63 14.07 5.18
C HIS A 273 -15.94 14.04 6.68
N TYR A 274 -14.90 14.25 7.49
CA TYR A 274 -15.02 14.25 8.95
C TYR A 274 -15.68 15.54 9.45
N PRO A 275 -16.75 15.46 10.28
CA PRO A 275 -17.48 16.63 10.76
C PRO A 275 -16.69 17.41 11.80
N VAL A 276 -16.82 18.74 11.80
CA VAL A 276 -16.34 19.57 12.93
C VAL A 276 -17.33 19.40 14.08
N LYS A 277 -16.83 18.99 15.26
CA LYS A 277 -17.60 18.91 16.50
C LYS A 277 -17.34 20.13 17.38
#